data_AF-A0A5B2TVQ9-F1
#
_entry.id   AF-A0A5B2TVQ9-F1
#
_cell.length_a   1.000
_cell.length_b   1.000
_cell.length_c   1.000
_cell.angle_alpha   90.00
_cell.angle_beta   90.00
_cell.angle_gamma   90.00
#
_symmetry.space_group_name_H-M   'P 1'
#
loop_
_entity.id
_entity.type
_entity.pdbx_description
1 polymer ?
#
loop_
_entity_poly.entity_id
_entity_poly.type
_entity_poly.pdbx_seq_one_letter_code
_entity_poly.pdbx_strand_id
1 'polypeptide(L)'
;MEGLEAVLINDTTIEWRIKIDNKLGTDYNKTLLQDASAILSQNGMTVNIIEDAEAKFTIELAKPVAKFTADGMISITNGYNIPDGNIYDGQVTSKDSPRTLAHELRHKASLPHIFAETSKVENTKENQKN
;
A
#
# COMPACT_ATOMS: atom_id res chain seq x y z
N MET A 1 -1.29 26.87 -5.84
CA MET A 1 -2.05 25.67 -5.45
C MET A 1 -1.02 24.55 -5.38
N GLU A 2 -0.43 24.36 -4.20
CA GLU A 2 0.59 23.33 -3.97
C GLU A 2 -0.08 22.06 -3.44
N GLY A 3 0.44 20.92 -3.85
CA GLY A 3 -0.25 19.63 -3.88
C GLY A 3 -0.49 19.02 -2.50
N LEU A 4 -1.63 18.35 -2.39
CA LEU A 4 -2.01 17.52 -1.25
C LEU A 4 -1.18 16.22 -1.30
N GLU A 5 0.01 16.33 -0.73
CA GLU A 5 1.15 15.40 -0.76
C GLU A 5 1.18 14.55 0.53
N ALA A 6 2.07 13.54 0.62
CA ALA A 6 2.39 12.96 1.92
C ALA A 6 3.11 14.00 2.78
N VAL A 7 2.46 14.47 3.85
CA VAL A 7 2.95 15.57 4.69
C VAL A 7 3.42 15.04 6.03
N LEU A 8 4.63 15.45 6.43
CA LEU A 8 5.08 15.26 7.80
C LEU A 8 4.30 16.24 8.70
N ILE A 9 3.42 15.71 9.55
CA ILE A 9 2.63 16.51 10.49
C ILE A 9 3.47 16.87 11.71
N ASN A 10 4.34 15.96 12.13
CA ASN A 10 5.36 16.15 13.16
C ASN A 10 6.44 15.06 13.02
N ASP A 11 7.48 15.10 13.86
CA ASP A 11 8.64 14.21 13.83
C ASP A 11 8.32 12.70 13.82
N THR A 12 7.09 12.31 14.18
CA THR A 12 6.65 10.92 14.27
C THR A 12 5.39 10.61 13.47
N THR A 13 4.78 11.59 12.79
CA THR A 13 3.48 11.42 12.12
C THR A 13 3.53 11.88 10.67
N ILE A 14 3.16 10.98 9.77
CA ILE A 14 2.96 11.26 8.34
C ILE A 14 1.46 11.16 8.03
N GLU A 15 0.92 12.16 7.36
CA GLU A 15 -0.39 12.10 6.72
C GLU A 15 -0.18 11.84 5.22
N TRP A 16 -0.80 10.79 4.70
CA TRP A 16 -0.75 10.42 3.30
C TRP A 16 -2.14 10.55 2.69
N ARG A 17 -2.32 11.58 1.88
CA ARG A 17 -3.54 11.80 1.11
C ARG A 17 -3.48 11.00 -0.19
N ILE A 18 -4.54 10.26 -0.46
CA ILE A 18 -4.60 9.32 -1.56
C ILE A 18 -5.94 9.41 -2.29
N LYS A 19 -5.92 9.20 -3.59
CA LYS A 19 -7.13 9.03 -4.40
C LYS A 19 -7.39 7.54 -4.59
N ILE A 20 -8.62 7.10 -4.37
CA ILE A 20 -9.03 5.72 -4.68
C ILE A 20 -9.68 5.64 -6.05
N ASP A 21 -9.15 4.77 -6.91
CA ASP A 21 -9.78 4.33 -8.15
C ASP A 21 -10.31 2.91 -7.96
N ASN A 22 -11.61 2.78 -7.67
CA ASN A 22 -12.24 1.49 -7.36
C ASN A 22 -12.69 0.75 -8.63
N LYS A 23 -11.95 -0.30 -9.00
CA LYS A 23 -12.23 -1.18 -10.16
C LYS A 23 -12.73 -2.57 -9.74
N LEU A 24 -13.18 -2.74 -8.50
CA LEU A 24 -13.66 -4.04 -8.00
C LEU A 24 -15.03 -4.44 -8.57
N GLY A 25 -15.82 -3.44 -9.01
CA GLY A 25 -17.23 -3.63 -9.40
C GLY A 25 -18.18 -3.78 -8.21
N THR A 26 -17.68 -3.53 -7.00
CA THR A 26 -18.40 -3.49 -5.72
C THR A 26 -17.77 -2.44 -4.83
N ASP A 27 -18.43 -2.06 -3.74
CA ASP A 27 -17.80 -1.26 -2.70
C ASP A 27 -16.57 -2.00 -2.12
N TYR A 28 -15.54 -1.24 -1.77
CA TYR A 28 -14.37 -1.75 -1.07
C TYR A 28 -14.58 -1.70 0.45
N ASN A 29 -13.74 -2.39 1.22
CA ASN A 29 -13.86 -2.38 2.67
C ASN A 29 -13.64 -0.96 3.25
N LYS A 30 -14.63 -0.44 3.99
CA LYS A 30 -14.57 0.89 4.62
C LYS A 30 -13.43 1.05 5.63
N THR A 31 -12.92 -0.04 6.20
CA THR A 31 -11.77 -0.01 7.12
C THR A 31 -10.43 -0.16 6.39
N LEU A 32 -10.41 -0.37 5.07
CA LEU A 32 -9.20 -0.70 4.30
C LEU A 32 -8.04 0.25 4.58
N LEU A 33 -8.29 1.56 4.47
CA LEU A 33 -7.26 2.59 4.63
C LEU A 33 -6.77 2.66 6.07
N GLN A 34 -7.69 2.60 7.04
CA GLN A 34 -7.37 2.62 8.46
C GLN A 34 -6.52 1.40 8.86
N ASP A 35 -6.91 0.21 8.39
CA ASP A 35 -6.20 -1.03 8.68
C ASP A 35 -4.82 -1.06 8.01
N ALA A 36 -4.69 -0.56 6.78
CA ALA A 36 -3.40 -0.40 6.11
C ALA A 36 -2.51 0.62 6.84
N SER A 37 -3.09 1.73 7.30
CA SER A 37 -2.44 2.73 8.16
C SER A 37 -1.84 2.12 9.42
N ALA A 38 -2.62 1.25 10.09
CA ALA A 38 -2.20 0.57 11.30
C ALA A 38 -1.04 -0.40 11.05
N ILE A 39 -1.03 -1.08 9.89
CA ILE A 39 0.09 -1.95 9.49
C ILE A 39 1.37 -1.15 9.27
N LEU A 40 1.28 0.03 8.66
CA LEU A 40 2.43 0.90 8.36
C LEU A 40 2.94 1.66 9.61
N SER A 41 2.06 1.94 10.57
CA SER A 41 2.41 2.63 11.82
C SER A 41 3.17 1.70 12.77
N GLN A 42 4.51 1.77 12.74
CA GLN A 42 5.38 0.93 13.57
C GLN A 42 6.56 1.72 14.14
N ASN A 43 7.20 1.19 15.19
CA ASN A 43 8.44 1.72 15.76
C ASN A 43 8.39 3.22 16.16
N GLY A 44 7.23 3.67 16.66
CA GLY A 44 7.02 5.07 17.04
C GLY A 44 6.65 6.00 15.89
N MET A 45 6.60 5.50 14.66
CA MET A 45 6.04 6.22 13.51
C MET A 45 4.54 5.95 13.39
N THR A 46 3.78 7.01 13.12
CA THR A 46 2.35 7.00 12.80
C THR A 46 2.19 7.38 11.34
N VAL A 47 1.50 6.54 10.58
CA VAL A 47 1.08 6.84 9.21
C VAL A 47 -0.44 6.93 9.25
N ASN A 48 -0.99 8.04 8.76
CA ASN A 48 -2.42 8.26 8.56
C ASN A 48 -2.70 8.26 7.06
N ILE A 49 -3.51 7.32 6.57
CA ILE A 49 -3.94 7.30 5.17
C ILE A 49 -5.34 7.92 5.09
N ILE A 50 -5.48 8.98 4.30
CA ILE A 50 -6.74 9.73 4.15
C ILE A 50 -7.14 9.72 2.68
N GLU A 51 -8.37 9.30 2.41
CA GLU A 51 -8.95 9.42 1.08
C GLU A 51 -9.24 10.90 0.75
N ASP A 52 -8.70 11.37 -0.37
CA ASP A 52 -8.85 12.71 -0.89
C ASP A 52 -8.94 12.62 -2.42
N ALA A 53 -10.09 12.99 -2.98
CA ALA A 53 -10.36 12.87 -4.42
C ALA A 53 -9.42 13.75 -5.28
N GLU A 54 -8.82 14.78 -4.69
CA GLU A 54 -7.90 15.72 -5.32
C GLU A 54 -6.41 15.33 -5.11
N ALA A 55 -6.13 14.23 -4.41
CA ALA A 55 -4.77 13.74 -4.24
C ALA A 55 -4.14 13.31 -5.57
N LYS A 56 -2.84 13.57 -5.72
CA LYS A 56 -2.06 13.16 -6.90
C LYS A 56 -1.74 11.66 -6.89
N PHE A 57 -1.51 11.12 -5.69
CA PHE A 57 -1.21 9.70 -5.52
C PHE A 57 -2.48 8.87 -5.63
N THR A 58 -2.48 7.86 -6.48
CA THR A 58 -3.65 7.02 -6.75
C THR A 58 -3.44 5.58 -6.28
N ILE A 59 -4.42 5.02 -5.58
CA ILE A 59 -4.54 3.59 -5.31
C ILE A 59 -5.64 3.04 -6.21
N GLU A 60 -5.27 2.18 -7.14
CA GLU A 60 -6.20 1.40 -7.95
C GLU A 60 -6.56 0.12 -7.20
N LEU A 61 -7.83 -0.03 -6.81
CA LEU A 61 -8.33 -1.26 -6.22
C LEU A 61 -8.86 -2.18 -7.31
N ALA A 62 -8.19 -3.31 -7.53
CA ALA A 62 -8.50 -4.23 -8.61
C ALA A 62 -8.57 -5.69 -8.12
N LYS A 63 -9.27 -6.53 -8.89
CA LYS A 63 -9.27 -7.98 -8.64
C LYS A 63 -7.90 -8.57 -8.97
N PRO A 64 -7.45 -9.63 -8.26
CA PRO A 64 -6.21 -10.32 -8.59
C PRO A 64 -6.18 -10.79 -10.04
N VAL A 65 -5.01 -10.66 -10.67
CA VAL A 65 -4.80 -11.10 -12.05
C VAL A 65 -4.10 -12.45 -12.04
N ALA A 66 -4.73 -13.46 -12.63
CA ALA A 66 -4.09 -14.74 -12.88
C ALA A 66 -3.29 -14.67 -14.19
N LYS A 67 -2.02 -15.09 -14.16
CA LYS A 67 -1.14 -15.19 -15.32
C LYS A 67 -0.59 -16.60 -15.44
N PHE A 68 -0.55 -17.13 -16.65
CA PHE A 68 0.17 -18.36 -16.95
C PHE A 68 1.66 -18.06 -17.02
N THR A 69 2.45 -18.78 -16.25
CA THR A 69 3.91 -18.73 -16.30
C THR A 69 4.41 -19.63 -17.43
N ALA A 70 5.65 -19.39 -17.87
CA ALA A 70 6.24 -20.08 -19.03
C ALA A 70 6.36 -21.60 -18.84
N ASP A 71 6.35 -22.08 -17.60
CA ASP A 71 6.35 -23.49 -17.19
C ASP A 71 4.93 -24.09 -17.08
N GLY A 72 3.88 -23.34 -17.44
CA GLY A 72 2.50 -23.79 -17.40
C GLY A 72 1.82 -23.69 -16.03
N MET A 73 2.47 -23.11 -15.02
CA MET A 73 1.83 -22.82 -13.74
C MET A 73 0.93 -21.57 -13.80
N ILE A 74 0.04 -21.43 -12.82
CA ILE A 74 -0.77 -20.23 -12.63
C ILE A 74 -0.15 -19.42 -11.49
N SER A 75 0.25 -18.19 -11.81
CA SER A 75 0.63 -17.17 -10.82
C SER A 75 -0.54 -16.22 -10.59
N ILE A 76 -0.80 -15.85 -9.33
CA ILE A 76 -1.82 -14.88 -8.96
C ILE A 76 -1.12 -13.61 -8.47
N THR A 77 -1.30 -12.51 -9.20
CA THR A 77 -0.79 -11.19 -8.82
C THR A 77 -1.89 -10.43 -8.06
N ASN A 78 -1.67 -10.17 -6.78
CA ASN A 78 -2.62 -9.46 -5.92
C ASN A 78 -2.45 -7.93 -5.94
N GLY A 79 -1.32 -7.44 -6.42
CA GLY A 79 -1.00 -6.02 -6.51
C GLY A 79 0.23 -5.85 -7.39
N TYR A 80 0.45 -4.63 -7.85
CA TYR A 80 1.69 -4.27 -8.54
C TYR A 80 1.96 -2.78 -8.39
N ASN A 81 3.24 -2.45 -8.29
CA ASN A 81 3.75 -1.09 -8.29
C ASN A 81 5.16 -1.06 -8.90
N ILE A 82 5.64 0.14 -9.20
CA ILE A 82 7.05 0.39 -9.52
C ILE A 82 7.69 1.02 -8.27
N PRO A 83 8.63 0.34 -7.60
CA PRO A 83 9.36 0.91 -6.47
C PRO A 83 10.24 2.06 -6.96
N ASP A 84 9.99 3.27 -6.47
CA ASP A 84 10.75 4.46 -6.86
C ASP A 84 11.01 5.44 -5.72
N GLY A 85 10.52 5.16 -4.51
CA GLY A 85 10.70 6.02 -3.35
C GLY A 85 9.80 7.25 -3.37
N ASN A 86 8.86 7.32 -4.32
CA ASN A 86 7.96 8.45 -4.46
C ASN A 86 6.70 8.23 -3.63
N ILE A 87 6.61 8.96 -2.52
CA ILE A 87 5.45 8.98 -1.62
C ILE A 87 4.45 10.09 -1.96
N TYR A 88 4.79 10.97 -2.91
CA TYR A 88 4.06 12.20 -3.19
C TYR A 88 3.06 12.04 -4.33
N ASP A 89 3.44 11.30 -5.38
CA ASP A 89 2.58 11.05 -6.53
C ASP A 89 2.81 9.66 -7.15
N GLY A 90 2.05 9.37 -8.21
CA GLY A 90 2.08 8.10 -8.92
C GLY A 90 0.92 7.19 -8.56
N GLN A 91 1.11 5.89 -8.80
CA GLN A 91 0.05 4.91 -8.69
C GLN A 91 0.55 3.60 -8.10
N VAL A 92 -0.30 2.96 -7.29
CA VAL A 92 -0.18 1.54 -6.94
C VAL A 92 -1.47 0.82 -7.32
N THR A 93 -1.38 -0.43 -7.74
CA THR A 93 -2.54 -1.30 -7.87
C THR A 93 -2.52 -2.32 -6.74
N SER A 94 -3.64 -2.47 -6.04
CA SER A 94 -3.77 -3.40 -4.92
C SER A 94 -5.10 -4.12 -4.98
N LYS A 95 -5.12 -5.37 -4.50
CA LYS A 95 -6.35 -6.02 -4.06
C LYS A 95 -6.95 -5.24 -2.89
N ASP A 96 -8.27 -5.30 -2.74
CA ASP A 96 -8.98 -4.89 -1.53
C ASP A 96 -8.61 -5.77 -0.32
N SER A 97 -7.43 -5.48 0.24
CA SER A 97 -6.90 -6.13 1.43
C SER A 97 -5.90 -5.17 2.09
N PRO A 98 -6.06 -4.87 3.38
CA PRO A 98 -5.16 -3.95 4.09
C PRO A 98 -3.68 -4.33 3.97
N ARG A 99 -3.37 -5.63 4.01
CA ARG A 99 -2.01 -6.16 3.93
C ARG A 99 -1.41 -6.00 2.53
N THR A 100 -2.17 -6.29 1.49
CA THR A 100 -1.72 -6.08 0.11
C THR A 100 -1.49 -4.59 -0.11
N LEU A 101 -2.43 -3.74 0.29
CA LEU A 101 -2.29 -2.31 0.12
C LEU A 101 -1.05 -1.76 0.86
N ALA A 102 -0.86 -2.12 2.12
CA ALA A 102 0.31 -1.71 2.89
C ALA A 102 1.62 -2.21 2.25
N HIS A 103 1.63 -3.42 1.68
CA HIS A 103 2.78 -3.98 0.97
C HIS A 103 3.13 -3.17 -0.29
N GLU A 104 2.15 -2.86 -1.13
CA GLU A 104 2.36 -2.07 -2.36
C GLU A 104 2.79 -0.64 -2.05
N LEU A 105 2.13 0.02 -1.08
CA LEU A 105 2.48 1.37 -0.64
C LEU A 105 3.91 1.44 -0.11
N ARG A 106 4.33 0.41 0.61
CA ARG A 106 5.68 0.29 1.14
C ARG A 106 6.73 0.12 0.04
N HIS A 107 6.47 -0.73 -0.95
CA HIS A 107 7.37 -0.86 -2.11
C HIS A 107 7.49 0.47 -2.86
N LYS A 108 6.36 1.14 -3.10
CA LYS A 108 6.32 2.44 -3.76
C LYS A 108 7.12 3.50 -3.01
N ALA A 109 6.94 3.56 -1.70
CA ALA A 109 7.66 4.46 -0.79
C ALA A 109 9.14 4.08 -0.57
N SER A 110 9.64 3.00 -1.19
CA SER A 110 10.96 2.41 -0.91
C SER A 110 11.24 2.20 0.58
N LEU A 111 10.18 1.95 1.36
CA LEU A 111 10.34 1.64 2.77
C LEU A 111 10.95 0.22 2.87
N PRO A 112 12.10 0.04 3.55
CA PRO A 112 12.71 -1.28 3.78
C PRO A 112 11.70 -2.27 4.37
N HIS A 113 11.96 -3.59 4.36
CA HIS A 113 11.05 -4.72 4.74
C HIS A 113 10.30 -4.67 6.12
N ILE A 114 10.39 -3.51 6.78
CA ILE A 114 9.76 -2.77 7.90
C ILE A 114 10.88 -2.41 8.91
N PHE A 115 12.11 -2.17 8.39
CA PHE A 115 13.41 -1.97 9.05
C PHE A 115 13.81 -3.10 10.07
N ALA A 116 14.69 -4.04 9.68
CA ALA A 116 15.21 -5.16 10.51
C ALA A 116 16.11 -4.69 11.68
N GLU A 117 16.37 -5.39 12.81
CA GLU A 117 16.62 -6.83 13.07
C GLU A 117 15.51 -7.61 13.83
N THR A 118 14.51 -6.95 14.43
CA THR A 118 13.46 -7.63 15.22
C THR A 118 12.06 -7.18 14.80
N SER A 119 11.63 -7.52 13.58
CA SER A 119 10.24 -7.30 13.15
C SER A 119 9.28 -7.94 14.15
N LYS A 120 8.46 -7.13 14.85
CA LYS A 120 7.50 -7.59 15.88
C LYS A 120 6.21 -8.17 15.29
N VAL A 121 6.10 -8.24 13.96
CA VAL A 121 5.03 -8.97 13.28
C VAL A 121 5.60 -10.32 12.90
N GLU A 122 5.09 -11.40 13.49
CA GLU A 122 5.51 -12.75 13.09
C GLU A 122 5.36 -12.92 11.58
N ASN A 123 6.42 -13.41 10.95
CA ASN A 123 6.36 -13.83 9.56
C ASN A 123 5.38 -15.00 9.46
N THR A 124 4.15 -14.73 9.01
CA THR A 124 3.25 -15.79 8.58
C THR A 124 3.86 -16.50 7.36
N LYS A 125 3.52 -17.77 7.11
CA LYS A 125 4.04 -18.55 5.95
C LYS A 125 3.81 -17.84 4.60
N GLU A 126 2.84 -16.94 4.55
CA GLU A 126 2.52 -16.09 3.39
C GLU A 126 3.47 -14.88 3.24
N ASN A 127 4.07 -14.36 4.33
CA ASN A 127 5.05 -13.25 4.28
C ASN A 127 6.44 -13.72 3.81
N GLN A 128 6.70 -15.03 3.77
CA GLN A 128 8.02 -15.60 3.45
C GLN A 128 8.28 -15.72 1.93
N LYS A 129 7.29 -15.45 1.07
CA LYS A 129 7.37 -15.71 -0.37
C LYS A 129 7.05 -14.51 -1.29
N ASN A 130 7.04 -13.30 -0.74
CA ASN A 130 6.98 -12.08 -1.56
C ASN A 130 8.38 -11.50 -1.72
#